data_AF-A0A845Z8Y3-F1
#
_entry.id   AF-A0A845Z8Y3-F1
#
_cell.length_a   1.000
_cell.length_b   1.000
_cell.length_c   1.000
_cell.angle_alpha   90.00
_cell.angle_beta   90.00
_cell.angle_gamma   90.00
#
_symmetry.space_group_name_H-M   'P 1'
#
loop_
_entity.id
_entity.type
_entity.pdbx_description
1 polymer ?
#
loop_
_entity_poly.entity_id
_entity_poly.type
_entity_poly.pdbx_seq_one_letter_code
_entity_poly.pdbx_strand_id
1 'polypeptide(L)'
;MGGGIYLIRDNDQLVEMTEQAYESEDQLQEFIETYPNLLAGDDIDRVTPRRWLLISREIAISTEEDITQEWALSHLFLDQEAIPTLVIVKGAYKAEIREQVVGQMIDYAANVGVYWPLESIIAQFEVNCREHGRDPEQVFEKFLGLDADEEQFWQKVKTNLQANKIRLVFVADNIPAELRRVVEFLNEQIDPVEVLALEIKQYVSQEGLRTLVPRVIGQTTEAQLKKLSTTRERRRWDEVSFFQEFETRWGTDEAAILRKIHEWAKNQEPITSIQWGTGDVYGGFTIIVNQPGKKSLELFSIDISGRLEIYSNKYSCQPPFNNNAKWLELRAKLSSIGLALPGNLEEFRAPSLRLSTLQDDAALQQVMETFHWIIEEVNQG
;
A
#
# COMPACT_ATOMS: atom_id res chain seq x y z
N MET A 1 6.04 -5.49 40.41
CA MET A 1 6.25 -4.08 40.79
C MET A 1 6.62 -3.38 39.50
N GLY A 2 5.72 -2.53 38.98
CA GLY A 2 5.99 -1.76 37.75
C GLY A 2 7.15 -0.80 38.01
N GLY A 3 8.03 -0.63 37.03
CA GLY A 3 9.15 0.31 37.13
C GLY A 3 8.65 1.75 37.16
N GLY A 4 9.41 2.66 37.77
CA GLY A 4 9.19 4.10 37.62
C GLY A 4 9.96 4.64 36.43
N ILE A 5 9.42 5.66 35.76
CA ILE A 5 10.18 6.50 34.81
C ILE A 5 10.36 7.89 35.40
N TYR A 6 11.37 8.63 34.95
CA TYR A 6 11.64 9.97 35.44
C TYR A 6 11.55 10.98 34.30
N LEU A 7 10.80 12.06 34.52
CA LEU A 7 10.66 13.19 33.61
C LEU A 7 11.46 14.38 34.15
N ILE A 8 12.32 14.98 33.32
CA ILE A 8 12.98 16.25 33.65
C ILE A 8 12.15 17.37 33.04
N ARG A 9 11.63 18.27 33.87
CA ARG A 9 10.91 19.48 33.42
C ARG A 9 11.88 20.59 33.00
N ASP A 10 11.36 21.63 32.34
CA ASP A 10 12.15 22.79 31.86
C ASP A 10 12.93 23.53 32.96
N ASN A 11 12.56 23.34 34.23
CA ASN A 11 13.23 23.91 35.41
C ASN A 11 14.27 22.95 36.04
N ASP A 12 14.73 21.95 35.30
CA ASP A 12 15.61 20.86 35.76
C ASP A 12 15.04 20.04 36.94
N GLN A 13 13.73 20.14 37.18
CA GLN A 13 13.06 19.36 38.23
C GLN A 13 12.80 17.94 37.73
N LEU A 14 13.34 16.96 38.47
CA LEU A 14 13.07 15.55 38.25
C LEU A 14 11.73 15.15 38.88
N VAL A 15 10.84 14.60 38.08
CA VAL A 15 9.53 14.08 38.52
C VAL A 15 9.52 12.57 38.30
N GLU A 16 9.41 11.82 39.40
CA GLU A 16 9.15 10.38 39.33
C GLU A 16 7.70 10.13 38.89
N MET A 17 7.55 9.23 37.92
CA MET A 17 6.28 8.82 37.35
C MET A 17 6.11 7.32 37.59
N THR A 18 4.98 6.92 38.14
CA THR A 18 4.71 5.51 38.46
C THR A 18 3.76 4.89 37.44
N GLU A 19 4.04 3.64 37.06
CA GLU A 19 3.16 2.88 36.16
C GLU A 19 1.78 2.72 36.81
N GLN A 20 0.73 3.06 36.06
CA GLN A 20 -0.67 2.89 36.48
C GLN A 20 -1.47 2.23 35.36
N ALA A 21 -2.41 1.37 35.74
CA ALA A 21 -3.38 0.80 34.82
C ALA A 21 -4.38 1.88 34.38
N TYR A 22 -4.98 1.69 33.20
CA TYR A 22 -6.07 2.54 32.74
C TYR A 22 -7.32 2.33 33.59
N GLU A 23 -8.13 3.38 33.70
CA GLU A 23 -9.41 3.33 34.41
C GLU A 23 -10.43 2.46 33.67
N SER A 24 -10.37 2.43 32.34
CA SER A 24 -11.24 1.63 31.48
C SER A 24 -10.57 1.33 30.13
N GLU A 25 -11.09 0.32 29.42
CA GLU A 25 -10.75 0.05 28.01
C GLU A 25 -11.09 1.27 27.13
N ASP A 26 -12.21 1.93 27.42
CA ASP A 26 -12.70 3.11 26.69
C ASP A 26 -11.71 4.29 26.74
N GLN A 27 -11.06 4.50 27.90
CA GLN A 27 -10.03 5.53 28.04
C GLN A 27 -8.84 5.28 27.10
N LEU A 28 -8.42 4.02 26.96
CA LEU A 28 -7.35 3.66 26.02
C LEU A 28 -7.79 3.81 24.56
N GLN A 29 -9.06 3.48 24.26
CA GLN A 29 -9.63 3.70 22.94
C GLN A 29 -9.65 5.19 22.57
N GLU A 30 -10.11 6.06 23.46
CA GLU A 30 -10.14 7.52 23.26
C GLU A 30 -8.74 8.11 23.01
N PHE A 31 -7.72 7.61 23.71
CA PHE A 31 -6.34 8.03 23.46
C PHE A 31 -5.86 7.66 22.06
N ILE A 32 -6.17 6.47 21.58
CA ILE A 32 -5.76 6.00 20.24
C ILE A 32 -6.51 6.78 19.14
N GLU A 33 -7.79 7.08 19.34
CA GLU A 33 -8.57 7.94 18.45
C GLU A 33 -8.00 9.37 18.38
N THR A 34 -7.72 9.96 19.54
CA THR A 34 -7.25 11.35 19.63
C THR A 34 -5.80 11.49 19.16
N TYR A 35 -4.98 10.48 19.46
CA TYR A 35 -3.54 10.45 19.15
C TYR A 35 -3.17 9.15 18.42
N PRO A 36 -3.52 9.00 17.12
CA PRO A 36 -3.26 7.77 16.37
C PRO A 36 -1.78 7.36 16.31
N ASN A 37 -0.85 8.31 16.49
CA ASN A 37 0.58 8.03 16.58
C ASN A 37 0.96 7.10 17.75
N LEU A 38 0.07 6.90 18.73
CA LEU A 38 0.24 5.89 19.78
C LEU A 38 0.29 4.46 19.23
N LEU A 39 -0.17 4.22 18.00
CA LEU A 39 0.03 2.95 17.30
C LEU A 39 1.49 2.68 16.88
N ALA A 40 2.42 3.60 17.21
CA ALA A 40 3.87 3.46 17.08
C ALA A 40 4.31 2.98 15.68
N GLY A 41 3.86 3.70 14.65
CA GLY A 41 4.15 3.35 13.26
C GLY A 41 5.63 3.37 12.90
N ASP A 42 6.45 4.07 13.67
CA ASP A 42 7.91 4.13 13.62
C ASP A 42 8.58 2.87 14.18
N ASP A 43 7.99 2.23 15.19
CA ASP A 43 8.41 0.91 15.64
C ASP A 43 8.05 -0.17 14.61
N ILE A 44 6.95 0.02 13.85
CA ILE A 44 6.53 -0.92 12.80
C ILE A 44 7.50 -0.88 11.61
N ASP A 45 7.81 0.32 11.11
CA ASP A 45 8.74 0.53 10.00
C ASP A 45 9.56 1.80 10.26
N ARG A 46 10.83 1.62 10.61
CA ARG A 46 11.74 2.74 10.93
C ARG A 46 12.13 3.58 9.72
N VAL A 47 12.10 2.99 8.52
CA VAL A 47 12.51 3.67 7.28
C VAL A 47 11.37 4.50 6.73
N THR A 48 10.16 3.94 6.77
CA THR A 48 8.93 4.65 6.46
C THR A 48 7.88 4.47 7.54
N PRO A 49 7.95 5.29 8.61
CA PRO A 49 6.99 5.26 9.70
C PRO A 49 5.55 5.25 9.21
N ARG A 50 4.74 4.35 9.77
CA ARG A 50 3.30 4.30 9.46
C ARG A 50 2.61 5.51 10.07
N ARG A 51 1.83 6.18 9.23
CA ARG A 51 0.91 7.26 9.61
C ARG A 51 -0.49 6.69 9.54
N TRP A 52 -1.38 7.17 10.40
CA TRP A 52 -2.69 6.54 10.59
C TRP A 52 -3.82 7.50 10.24
N LEU A 53 -4.69 7.05 9.37
CA LEU A 53 -5.98 7.67 9.07
C LEU A 53 -7.05 6.86 9.79
N LEU A 54 -7.67 7.45 10.82
CA LEU A 54 -8.78 6.82 11.52
C LEU A 54 -10.00 6.82 10.61
N ILE A 55 -10.59 5.63 10.39
CA ILE A 55 -11.83 5.48 9.63
C ILE A 55 -13.01 5.48 10.57
N SER A 56 -12.96 4.66 11.63
CA SER A 56 -14.06 4.53 12.58
C SER A 56 -13.58 3.98 13.92
N ARG A 57 -14.29 4.39 14.96
CA ARG A 57 -14.28 3.82 16.31
C ARG A 57 -15.53 2.96 16.48
N GLU A 58 -15.37 1.83 17.15
CA GLU A 58 -16.43 0.87 17.50
C GLU A 58 -17.35 0.48 16.33
N ILE A 59 -16.88 -0.48 15.52
CA ILE A 59 -17.68 -1.01 14.42
C ILE A 59 -18.53 -2.16 14.96
N ALA A 60 -19.78 -1.87 15.28
CA ALA A 60 -20.78 -2.91 15.50
C ALA A 60 -21.08 -3.60 14.16
N ILE A 61 -20.74 -4.89 14.08
CA ILE A 61 -21.11 -5.71 12.93
C ILE A 61 -22.45 -6.36 13.24
N SER A 62 -23.52 -5.83 12.67
CA SER A 62 -24.83 -6.47 12.73
C SER A 62 -24.88 -7.60 11.71
N THR A 63 -24.71 -8.84 12.13
CA THR A 63 -25.09 -10.00 11.32
C THR A 63 -26.58 -10.26 11.46
N GLU A 64 -27.29 -10.42 10.33
CA GLU A 64 -28.67 -10.90 10.33
C GLU A 64 -28.73 -12.32 10.93
N GLU A 65 -29.70 -12.51 11.84
CA GLU A 65 -30.12 -13.74 12.52
C GLU A 65 -29.14 -14.38 13.55
N ASP A 66 -29.53 -14.26 14.83
CA ASP A 66 -29.22 -15.20 15.93
C ASP A 66 -27.77 -15.34 16.43
N ILE A 67 -27.05 -14.22 16.61
CA ILE A 67 -25.91 -14.17 17.53
C ILE A 67 -26.12 -13.04 18.54
N THR A 68 -26.37 -13.41 19.79
CA THR A 68 -26.58 -12.52 20.96
C THR A 68 -25.30 -11.83 21.43
N GLN A 69 -24.31 -11.64 20.55
CA GLN A 69 -23.09 -10.90 20.89
C GLN A 69 -22.80 -9.84 19.82
N GLU A 70 -23.11 -8.59 20.17
CA GLU A 70 -22.56 -7.40 19.52
C GLU A 70 -21.04 -7.41 19.76
N TRP A 71 -20.26 -7.89 18.79
CA TRP A 71 -18.80 -7.80 18.86
C TRP A 71 -18.35 -6.58 18.07
N ALA A 72 -17.72 -5.63 18.76
CA ALA A 72 -17.17 -4.43 18.15
C ALA A 72 -15.66 -4.56 17.93
N LEU A 73 -15.23 -4.36 16.69
CA LEU A 73 -13.86 -3.96 16.40
C LEU A 73 -13.65 -2.57 17.01
N SER A 74 -12.63 -2.39 17.85
CA SER A 74 -12.39 -1.11 18.54
C SER A 74 -12.11 0.01 17.55
N HIS A 75 -11.21 -0.20 16.58
CA HIS A 75 -10.93 0.79 15.55
C HIS A 75 -10.55 0.17 14.20
N LEU A 76 -10.88 0.89 13.13
CA LEU A 76 -10.34 0.66 11.80
C LEU A 76 -9.51 1.87 11.36
N PHE A 77 -8.28 1.59 10.94
CA PHE A 77 -7.36 2.59 10.39
C PHE A 77 -6.94 2.23 8.96
N LEU A 78 -6.49 3.23 8.22
CA LEU A 78 -5.68 3.06 7.01
C LEU A 78 -4.31 3.70 7.22
N ASP A 79 -3.27 3.11 6.61
CA ASP A 79 -1.96 3.76 6.52
C ASP A 79 -1.74 4.43 5.16
N GLN A 80 -0.63 5.16 5.01
CA GLN A 80 -0.30 5.85 3.76
C GLN A 80 -0.10 4.90 2.56
N GLU A 81 0.05 3.59 2.81
CA GLU A 81 0.11 2.55 1.79
C GLU A 81 -1.27 1.94 1.51
N ALA A 82 -2.34 2.55 2.04
CA ALA A 82 -3.72 2.12 1.94
C ALA A 82 -3.98 0.73 2.56
N ILE A 83 -3.18 0.31 3.55
CA ILE A 83 -3.35 -1.00 4.21
C ILE A 83 -4.38 -0.87 5.35
N PRO A 84 -5.50 -1.60 5.29
CA PRO A 84 -6.47 -1.68 6.39
C PRO A 84 -5.83 -2.25 7.65
N THR A 85 -5.98 -1.53 8.76
CA THR A 85 -5.43 -1.88 10.06
C THR A 85 -6.57 -2.00 11.07
N LEU A 86 -6.89 -3.25 11.43
CA LEU A 86 -7.90 -3.62 12.39
C LEU A 86 -7.27 -3.64 13.78
N VAL A 87 -7.86 -2.87 14.70
CA VAL A 87 -7.33 -2.71 16.06
C VAL A 87 -8.36 -3.22 17.05
N ILE A 88 -7.94 -4.14 17.91
CA ILE A 88 -8.71 -4.56 19.09
C ILE A 88 -7.98 -4.03 20.32
N VAL A 89 -8.69 -3.23 21.11
CA VAL A 89 -8.19 -2.69 22.38
C VAL A 89 -8.74 -3.53 23.52
N LYS A 90 -7.91 -3.85 24.50
CA LYS A 90 -8.32 -4.47 25.76
C LYS A 90 -7.62 -3.78 26.91
N GLY A 91 -8.37 -3.51 27.98
CA GLY A 91 -7.80 -2.95 29.21
C GLY A 91 -6.70 -3.86 29.77
N ALA A 92 -7.06 -5.06 30.21
CA ALA A 92 -6.11 -6.07 30.69
C ALA A 92 -6.42 -7.47 30.12
N TYR A 93 -5.44 -8.14 29.52
CA TYR A 93 -5.61 -9.48 28.99
C TYR A 93 -5.52 -10.55 30.09
N LYS A 94 -6.67 -11.12 30.46
CA LYS A 94 -6.74 -12.39 31.22
C LYS A 94 -6.72 -13.59 30.27
N ALA A 95 -6.40 -14.78 30.77
CA ALA A 95 -6.31 -15.99 29.97
C ALA A 95 -7.59 -16.30 29.17
N GLU A 96 -8.77 -16.08 29.77
CA GLU A 96 -10.09 -16.25 29.13
C GLU A 96 -10.33 -15.23 28.00
N ILE A 97 -9.87 -13.98 28.18
CA ILE A 97 -10.01 -12.89 27.20
C ILE A 97 -9.09 -13.12 26.00
N ARG A 98 -7.94 -13.78 26.19
CA ARG A 98 -6.97 -14.05 25.11
C ARG A 98 -7.59 -14.89 23.99
N GLU A 99 -8.19 -16.03 24.33
CA GLU A 99 -8.75 -16.96 23.33
C GLU A 99 -9.89 -16.32 22.56
N GLN A 100 -10.76 -15.60 23.28
CA GLN A 100 -11.83 -14.82 22.68
C GLN A 100 -11.31 -13.76 21.70
N VAL A 101 -10.32 -12.96 22.10
CA VAL A 101 -9.82 -11.84 21.29
C VAL A 101 -9.05 -12.33 20.05
N VAL A 102 -8.28 -13.41 20.17
CA VAL A 102 -7.63 -14.03 19.00
C VAL A 102 -8.67 -14.58 18.03
N GLY A 103 -9.68 -15.29 18.54
CA GLY A 103 -10.78 -15.81 17.71
C GLY A 103 -11.53 -14.69 16.98
N GLN A 104 -11.89 -13.63 17.70
CA GLN A 104 -12.54 -12.44 17.13
C GLN A 104 -11.71 -11.80 16.03
N MET A 105 -10.41 -11.57 16.28
CA MET A 105 -9.53 -10.96 15.29
C MET A 105 -9.44 -11.81 14.00
N ILE A 106 -9.38 -13.14 14.14
CA ILE A 106 -9.37 -14.05 12.99
C ILE A 106 -10.70 -14.01 12.24
N ASP A 107 -11.82 -13.95 12.96
CA ASP A 107 -13.15 -13.86 12.34
C ASP A 107 -13.32 -12.56 11.54
N TYR A 108 -12.89 -11.42 12.10
CA TYR A 108 -12.88 -10.15 11.37
C TYR A 108 -11.95 -10.18 10.17
N ALA A 109 -10.75 -10.76 10.30
CA ALA A 109 -9.82 -10.89 9.19
C ALA A 109 -10.40 -11.75 8.05
N ALA A 110 -11.06 -12.87 8.39
CA ALA A 110 -11.66 -13.78 7.41
C ALA A 110 -12.84 -13.15 6.67
N ASN A 111 -13.57 -12.25 7.32
CA ASN A 111 -14.77 -11.63 6.78
C ASN A 111 -14.56 -10.15 6.39
N VAL A 112 -13.32 -9.67 6.31
CA VAL A 112 -13.02 -8.24 6.15
C VAL A 112 -13.68 -7.64 4.91
N GLY A 113 -13.65 -8.36 3.78
CA GLY A 113 -14.27 -7.91 2.53
C GLY A 113 -15.79 -8.00 2.50
N VAL A 114 -16.40 -8.76 3.41
CA VAL A 114 -17.86 -8.87 3.57
C VAL A 114 -18.36 -7.76 4.47
N TYR A 115 -17.69 -7.53 5.61
CA TYR A 115 -18.09 -6.55 6.59
C TYR A 115 -17.71 -5.12 6.22
N TRP A 116 -16.62 -4.94 5.48
CA TRP A 116 -16.12 -3.62 5.09
C TRP A 116 -15.87 -3.53 3.59
N PRO A 117 -16.94 -3.47 2.77
CA PRO A 117 -16.80 -3.05 1.39
C PRO A 117 -16.27 -1.61 1.34
N LEU A 118 -15.57 -1.27 0.25
CA LEU A 118 -14.89 0.03 0.10
C LEU A 118 -15.83 1.20 0.38
N GLU A 119 -17.05 1.13 -0.14
CA GLU A 119 -18.06 2.17 -0.03
C GLU A 119 -18.45 2.41 1.44
N SER A 120 -18.49 1.36 2.26
CA SER A 120 -18.76 1.47 3.70
C SER A 120 -17.59 2.10 4.45
N ILE A 121 -16.34 1.80 4.07
CA ILE A 121 -15.14 2.40 4.68
C ILE A 121 -15.13 3.91 4.39
N ILE A 122 -15.38 4.31 3.15
CA ILE A 122 -15.46 5.73 2.76
C ILE A 122 -16.57 6.43 3.54
N ALA A 123 -17.78 5.84 3.57
CA ALA A 123 -18.90 6.41 4.30
C ALA A 123 -18.61 6.57 5.81
N GLN A 124 -17.98 5.58 6.43
CA GLN A 124 -17.56 5.65 7.85
C GLN A 124 -16.54 6.76 8.09
N PHE A 125 -15.53 6.88 7.22
CA PHE A 125 -14.54 7.96 7.29
C PHE A 125 -15.20 9.35 7.21
N GLU A 126 -16.12 9.54 6.27
CA GLU A 126 -16.84 10.81 6.16
C GLU A 126 -17.72 11.10 7.38
N VAL A 127 -18.40 10.09 7.94
CA VAL A 127 -19.18 10.22 9.17
C VAL A 127 -18.27 10.63 10.32
N ASN A 128 -17.15 9.95 10.51
CA ASN A 128 -16.16 10.29 11.54
C ASN A 128 -15.70 11.75 11.42
N CYS A 129 -15.37 12.20 10.21
CA CYS A 129 -14.97 13.58 9.96
C CYS A 129 -16.09 14.56 10.36
N ARG A 130 -17.33 14.31 9.94
CA ARG A 130 -18.50 15.15 10.26
C ARG A 130 -18.77 15.22 11.76
N GLU A 131 -18.70 14.10 12.47
CA GLU A 131 -18.91 14.05 13.93
C GLU A 131 -17.85 14.86 14.68
N HIS A 132 -16.63 14.93 14.16
CA HIS A 132 -15.53 15.72 14.71
C HIS A 132 -15.46 17.16 14.16
N GLY A 133 -16.43 17.58 13.35
CA GLY A 133 -16.46 18.92 12.74
C GLY A 133 -15.30 19.19 11.78
N ARG A 134 -14.78 18.15 11.14
CA ARG A 134 -13.66 18.21 10.19
C ARG A 134 -14.17 17.99 8.76
N ASP A 135 -13.48 18.61 7.82
CA ASP A 135 -13.71 18.39 6.40
C ASP A 135 -12.91 17.17 5.91
N PRO A 136 -13.54 16.16 5.26
CA PRO A 136 -12.85 14.96 4.81
C PRO A 136 -11.68 15.24 3.86
N GLU A 137 -11.85 16.17 2.92
CA GLU A 137 -10.79 16.53 1.95
C GLU A 137 -9.57 17.10 2.68
N GLN A 138 -9.77 18.01 3.64
CA GLN A 138 -8.66 18.57 4.43
C GLN A 138 -7.94 17.53 5.31
N VAL A 139 -8.68 16.58 5.89
CA VAL A 139 -8.08 15.48 6.66
C VAL A 139 -7.22 14.60 5.74
N PHE A 140 -7.72 14.34 4.54
CA PHE A 140 -7.06 13.52 3.54
C PHE A 140 -5.81 14.21 2.97
N GLU A 141 -5.89 15.49 2.61
CA GLU A 141 -4.77 16.32 2.18
C GLU A 141 -3.66 16.37 3.24
N LYS A 142 -4.02 16.53 4.52
CA LYS A 142 -3.05 16.50 5.62
C LYS A 142 -2.39 15.13 5.76
N PHE A 143 -3.12 14.06 5.44
CA PHE A 143 -2.64 12.69 5.55
C PHE A 143 -1.70 12.30 4.39
N LEU A 144 -2.09 12.51 3.13
CA LEU A 144 -1.31 12.09 1.97
C LEU A 144 -0.44 13.19 1.35
N GLY A 145 -0.79 14.46 1.57
CA GLY A 145 -0.17 15.62 0.92
C GLY A 145 -1.07 16.23 -0.15
N LEU A 146 -0.78 17.49 -0.54
CA LEU A 146 -1.61 18.29 -1.46
C LEU A 146 -1.68 17.74 -2.89
N ASP A 147 -0.67 16.97 -3.32
CA ASP A 147 -0.59 16.42 -4.68
C ASP A 147 -1.09 14.96 -4.77
N ALA A 148 -1.69 14.43 -3.70
CA ALA A 148 -2.12 13.04 -3.64
C ALA A 148 -3.45 12.82 -4.37
N ASP A 149 -3.51 11.75 -5.16
CA ASP A 149 -4.74 11.32 -5.83
C ASP A 149 -5.59 10.47 -4.88
N GLU A 150 -6.69 11.05 -4.40
CA GLU A 150 -7.63 10.40 -3.50
C GLU A 150 -8.29 9.17 -4.14
N GLU A 151 -8.69 9.26 -5.41
CA GLU A 151 -9.33 8.15 -6.11
C GLU A 151 -8.34 6.98 -6.22
N GLN A 152 -7.08 7.27 -6.56
CA GLN A 152 -6.02 6.26 -6.62
C GLN A 152 -5.79 5.58 -5.25
N PHE A 153 -5.82 6.35 -4.16
CA PHE A 153 -5.67 5.79 -2.82
C PHE A 153 -6.82 4.84 -2.47
N TRP A 154 -8.07 5.23 -2.70
CA TRP A 154 -9.23 4.37 -2.42
C TRP A 154 -9.24 3.11 -3.30
N GLN A 155 -8.81 3.20 -4.56
CA GLN A 155 -8.60 2.00 -5.38
C GLN A 155 -7.53 1.09 -4.79
N LYS A 156 -6.45 1.65 -4.24
CA LYS A 156 -5.41 0.86 -3.54
C LYS A 156 -5.95 0.19 -2.28
N VAL A 157 -6.82 0.86 -1.50
CA VAL A 157 -7.53 0.26 -0.36
C VAL A 157 -8.33 -0.96 -0.83
N LYS A 158 -9.09 -0.82 -1.91
CA LYS A 158 -9.88 -1.92 -2.49
C LYS A 158 -9.01 -3.10 -2.90
N THR A 159 -7.89 -2.83 -3.59
CA THR A 159 -6.94 -3.88 -3.98
C THR A 159 -6.36 -4.60 -2.76
N ASN A 160 -5.97 -3.86 -1.72
CA ASN A 160 -5.43 -4.45 -0.49
C ASN A 160 -6.47 -5.32 0.24
N LEU A 161 -7.72 -4.86 0.35
CA LEU A 161 -8.82 -5.66 0.91
C LEU A 161 -9.05 -6.96 0.13
N GLN A 162 -9.13 -6.88 -1.20
CA GLN A 162 -9.31 -8.04 -2.07
C GLN A 162 -8.15 -9.05 -1.98
N ALA A 163 -6.94 -8.56 -1.74
CA ALA A 163 -5.75 -9.37 -1.55
C ALA A 163 -5.58 -9.89 -0.12
N ASN A 164 -6.49 -9.58 0.81
CA ASN A 164 -6.35 -9.81 2.26
C ASN A 164 -5.04 -9.22 2.84
N LYS A 165 -4.52 -8.16 2.22
CA LYS A 165 -3.36 -7.42 2.71
C LYS A 165 -3.83 -6.44 3.77
N ILE A 166 -3.97 -6.95 4.98
CA ILE A 166 -4.47 -6.23 6.16
C ILE A 166 -3.50 -6.37 7.33
N ARG A 167 -3.65 -5.50 8.32
CA ARG A 167 -2.91 -5.52 9.57
C ARG A 167 -3.86 -5.72 10.73
N LEU A 168 -3.49 -6.61 11.64
CA LEU A 168 -4.23 -6.96 12.85
C LEU A 168 -3.38 -6.51 14.04
N VAL A 169 -3.91 -5.60 14.86
CA VAL A 169 -3.18 -5.03 16.01
C VAL A 169 -3.95 -5.30 17.30
N PHE A 170 -3.32 -6.05 18.19
CA PHE A 170 -3.80 -6.25 19.56
C PHE A 170 -3.21 -5.16 20.47
N VAL A 171 -4.04 -4.36 21.14
CA VAL A 171 -3.60 -3.25 21.98
C VAL A 171 -4.02 -3.46 23.43
N ALA A 172 -3.10 -3.30 24.38
CA ALA A 172 -3.42 -3.26 25.81
C ALA A 172 -2.36 -2.54 26.64
N ASP A 173 -2.64 -2.38 27.93
CA ASP A 173 -1.67 -1.88 28.92
C ASP A 173 -0.56 -2.88 29.23
N ASN A 174 -0.84 -4.17 29.08
CA ASN A 174 0.07 -5.27 29.32
C ASN A 174 -0.27 -6.46 28.39
N ILE A 175 0.70 -6.86 27.57
CA ILE A 175 0.57 -8.01 26.66
C ILE A 175 1.19 -9.25 27.31
N PRO A 176 0.39 -10.30 27.64
CA PRO A 176 0.92 -11.50 28.27
C PRO A 176 1.83 -12.29 27.31
N ALA A 177 2.81 -13.01 27.86
CA ALA A 177 3.80 -13.77 27.09
C ALA A 177 3.16 -14.82 26.16
N GLU A 178 2.00 -15.36 26.52
CA GLU A 178 1.23 -16.27 25.69
C GLU A 178 0.65 -15.58 24.45
N LEU A 179 0.04 -14.39 24.61
CA LEU A 179 -0.50 -13.64 23.47
C LEU A 179 0.64 -13.19 22.55
N ARG A 180 1.75 -12.74 23.13
CA ARG A 180 2.97 -12.42 22.36
C ARG A 180 3.41 -13.59 21.47
N ARG A 181 3.50 -14.80 22.02
CA ARG A 181 3.89 -16.00 21.25
C ARG A 181 2.90 -16.33 20.13
N VAL A 182 1.60 -16.16 20.38
CA VAL A 182 0.56 -16.33 19.34
C VAL A 182 0.75 -15.30 18.23
N VAL A 183 0.95 -14.03 18.58
CA VAL A 183 1.19 -12.96 17.60
C VAL A 183 2.43 -13.24 16.77
N GLU A 184 3.55 -13.59 17.40
CA GLU A 184 4.80 -13.95 16.70
C GLU A 184 4.58 -15.11 15.72
N PHE A 185 3.90 -16.17 16.16
CA PHE A 185 3.57 -17.32 15.32
C PHE A 185 2.67 -16.94 14.12
N LEU A 186 1.58 -16.21 14.36
CA LEU A 186 0.66 -15.79 13.29
C LEU A 186 1.36 -14.87 12.30
N ASN A 187 2.18 -13.95 12.79
CA ASN A 187 2.94 -13.03 11.95
C ASN A 187 3.93 -13.80 11.04
N GLU A 188 4.53 -14.89 11.51
CA GLU A 188 5.47 -15.71 10.71
C GLU A 188 4.80 -16.61 9.66
N GLN A 189 3.56 -17.01 9.89
CA GLN A 189 2.86 -18.04 9.11
C GLN A 189 1.81 -17.47 8.14
N ILE A 190 1.27 -16.29 8.40
CA ILE A 190 0.19 -15.70 7.59
C ILE A 190 0.76 -14.56 6.75
N ASP A 191 0.72 -14.75 5.43
CA ASP A 191 1.12 -13.79 4.39
C ASP A 191 -0.08 -13.67 3.42
N PRO A 192 -0.64 -12.47 3.15
CA PRO A 192 -0.08 -11.13 3.39
C PRO A 192 -0.53 -10.39 4.65
N VAL A 193 -1.14 -11.09 5.62
CA VAL A 193 -1.63 -10.45 6.85
C VAL A 193 -0.47 -10.10 7.80
N GLU A 194 -0.45 -8.87 8.30
CA GLU A 194 0.47 -8.45 9.37
C GLU A 194 -0.20 -8.57 10.73
N VAL A 195 0.44 -9.22 11.70
CA VAL A 195 -0.12 -9.40 13.05
C VAL A 195 0.85 -8.82 14.07
N LEU A 196 0.37 -7.86 14.86
CA LEU A 196 1.18 -7.11 15.81
C LEU A 196 0.50 -7.06 17.17
N ALA A 197 1.30 -7.00 18.23
CA ALA A 197 0.85 -6.60 19.55
C ALA A 197 1.44 -5.23 19.87
N LEU A 198 0.67 -4.40 20.54
CA LEU A 198 1.08 -3.07 20.96
C LEU A 198 0.76 -2.92 22.44
N GLU A 199 1.78 -2.68 23.23
CA GLU A 199 1.63 -2.36 24.64
C GLU A 199 1.71 -0.84 24.81
N ILE A 200 0.70 -0.22 25.40
CA ILE A 200 0.73 1.22 25.70
C ILE A 200 0.68 1.35 27.22
N LYS A 201 1.83 1.66 27.83
CA LYS A 201 1.90 1.85 29.28
C LYS A 201 1.60 3.29 29.66
N GLN A 202 0.83 3.48 30.72
CA GLN A 202 0.62 4.79 31.32
C GLN A 202 1.47 4.95 32.58
N TYR A 203 2.13 6.10 32.67
CA TYR A 203 2.84 6.54 33.87
C TYR A 203 2.23 7.84 34.37
N VAL A 204 2.05 7.96 35.69
CA VAL A 204 1.41 9.12 36.31
C VAL A 204 2.28 9.66 37.44
N SER A 205 2.48 10.98 37.47
CA SER A 205 3.13 11.67 38.59
C SER A 205 2.17 11.95 39.74
N GLN A 206 2.71 12.29 40.91
CA GLN A 206 1.89 12.77 42.05
C GLN A 206 1.07 14.03 41.72
N GLU A 207 1.53 14.85 40.79
CA GLU A 207 0.87 16.08 40.34
C GLU A 207 -0.16 15.82 39.21
N GLY A 208 -0.37 14.57 38.80
CA GLY A 208 -1.36 14.17 37.81
C GLY A 208 -0.90 14.26 36.35
N LEU A 209 0.37 14.61 36.07
CA LEU A 209 0.92 14.48 34.71
C LEU A 209 0.87 13.01 34.27
N ARG A 210 0.41 12.78 33.03
CA ARG A 210 0.32 11.46 32.40
C ARG A 210 1.32 11.36 31.25
N THR A 211 1.99 10.22 31.14
CA THR A 211 2.87 9.87 30.02
C THR A 211 2.45 8.51 29.49
N LEU A 212 2.25 8.43 28.17
CA LEU A 212 1.91 7.20 27.46
C LEU A 212 3.14 6.71 26.71
N VAL A 213 3.51 5.46 26.90
CA VAL A 213 4.69 4.84 26.29
C VAL A 213 4.23 3.64 25.45
N PRO A 214 4.05 3.82 24.13
CA PRO A 214 3.73 2.73 23.24
C PRO A 214 4.96 1.88 22.94
N ARG A 215 4.76 0.58 22.73
CA ARG A 215 5.80 -0.38 22.35
C ARG A 215 5.21 -1.48 21.50
N VAL A 216 5.71 -1.64 20.29
CA VAL A 216 5.33 -2.77 19.44
C VAL A 216 6.04 -4.05 19.91
N ILE A 217 5.28 -5.13 20.00
CA ILE A 217 5.67 -6.44 20.48
C ILE A 217 5.29 -7.48 19.41
N GLY A 218 6.11 -8.51 19.27
CA GLY A 218 5.84 -9.64 18.38
C GLY A 218 6.45 -9.52 16.99
N GLN A 219 7.33 -8.55 16.79
CA GLN A 219 8.25 -8.52 15.67
C GLN A 219 9.51 -9.30 16.02
N THR A 220 9.57 -10.59 15.66
CA THR A 220 10.83 -11.35 15.71
C THR A 220 11.73 -10.86 14.57
N THR A 221 13.05 -10.85 14.77
CA THR A 221 14.00 -10.50 13.70
C THR A 221 13.85 -11.46 12.51
N GLU A 222 13.46 -12.71 12.74
CA GLU A 222 13.17 -13.70 11.69
C GLU A 222 11.85 -13.42 10.96
N ALA A 223 10.77 -13.04 11.65
CA ALA A 223 9.53 -12.59 11.00
C ALA A 223 9.77 -11.30 10.21
N GLN A 224 10.53 -10.35 10.77
CA GLN A 224 10.96 -9.16 10.05
C GLN A 224 11.81 -9.55 8.85
N LEU A 225 12.76 -10.48 8.94
CA LEU A 225 13.59 -10.89 7.79
C LEU A 225 12.81 -11.72 6.75
N LYS A 226 11.83 -12.52 7.15
CA LYS A 226 10.95 -13.28 6.26
C LYS A 226 9.91 -12.37 5.61
N LYS A 227 9.43 -11.37 6.35
CA LYS A 227 8.60 -10.27 5.83
C LYS A 227 9.39 -9.20 5.12
N LEU A 228 10.70 -9.05 5.32
CA LEU A 228 11.60 -8.19 4.55
C LEU A 228 12.19 -8.95 3.36
N SER A 229 12.12 -10.30 3.37
CA SER A 229 12.41 -11.10 2.18
C SER A 229 11.20 -11.22 1.26
N THR A 230 9.97 -11.09 1.80
CA THR A 230 8.74 -10.91 1.00
C THR A 230 8.36 -9.45 0.76
N THR A 231 8.59 -8.55 1.71
CA THR A 231 8.77 -7.10 1.51
C THR A 231 10.23 -6.87 1.17
N ARG A 232 10.67 -7.42 0.02
CA ARG A 232 11.92 -7.00 -0.63
C ARG A 232 12.01 -5.49 -0.41
N GLU A 233 13.08 -5.01 0.23
CA GLU A 233 13.45 -3.59 0.29
C GLU A 233 12.86 -2.91 -0.94
N ARG A 234 11.91 -1.95 -0.79
CA ARG A 234 11.20 -1.28 -1.90
C ARG A 234 12.14 -1.24 -3.10
N ARG A 235 12.02 -2.23 -4.00
CA ARG A 235 13.12 -2.48 -4.92
C ARG A 235 12.85 -1.43 -5.98
N ARG A 236 13.56 -0.31 -5.90
CA ARG A 236 13.72 0.53 -7.08
C ARG A 236 14.37 -0.40 -8.08
N TRP A 237 13.56 -0.87 -9.03
CA TRP A 237 14.07 -1.74 -10.06
C TRP A 237 15.16 -0.94 -10.76
N ASP A 238 16.36 -1.49 -10.78
CA ASP A 238 17.39 -1.05 -11.69
C ASP A 238 17.54 -2.11 -12.77
N GLU A 239 18.25 -1.75 -13.84
CA GLU A 239 18.54 -2.65 -14.96
C GLU A 239 19.03 -4.02 -14.47
N VAL A 240 20.02 -4.04 -13.59
CA VAL A 240 20.66 -5.29 -13.13
C VAL A 240 19.65 -6.17 -12.38
N SER A 241 18.95 -5.60 -11.42
CA SER A 241 17.99 -6.29 -10.56
C SER A 241 16.77 -6.82 -11.31
N PHE A 242 16.29 -6.07 -12.31
CA PHE A 242 15.14 -6.45 -13.13
C PHE A 242 15.51 -7.58 -14.08
N PHE A 243 16.62 -7.47 -14.81
CA PHE A 243 17.04 -8.51 -15.75
C PHE A 243 17.35 -9.84 -15.07
N GLN A 244 18.01 -9.81 -13.90
CA GLN A 244 18.28 -11.02 -13.11
C GLN A 244 16.99 -11.72 -12.67
N GLU A 245 16.03 -10.96 -12.14
CA GLU A 245 14.74 -11.52 -11.71
C GLU A 245 13.93 -12.04 -12.91
N PHE A 246 13.89 -11.29 -14.01
CA PHE A 246 13.16 -11.66 -15.20
C PHE A 246 13.69 -12.96 -15.81
N GLU A 247 15.01 -13.10 -15.92
CA GLU A 247 15.67 -14.32 -16.40
C GLU A 247 15.41 -15.51 -15.48
N THR A 248 15.36 -15.29 -14.16
CA THR A 248 15.01 -16.34 -13.18
C THR A 248 13.57 -16.84 -13.36
N ARG A 249 12.63 -15.97 -13.74
CA ARG A 249 11.19 -16.30 -13.87
C ARG A 249 10.84 -16.90 -15.22
N TRP A 250 11.37 -16.33 -16.30
CA TRP A 250 10.92 -16.60 -17.67
C TRP A 250 12.00 -17.29 -18.53
N GLY A 251 13.20 -17.49 -17.98
CA GLY A 251 14.31 -18.15 -18.65
C GLY A 251 15.14 -17.21 -19.55
N THR A 252 16.21 -17.77 -20.11
CA THR A 252 17.21 -17.05 -20.90
C THR A 252 16.66 -16.46 -22.20
N ASP A 253 15.72 -17.16 -22.83
CA ASP A 253 15.25 -16.82 -24.18
C ASP A 253 14.35 -15.59 -24.16
N GLU A 254 13.39 -15.52 -23.23
CA GLU A 254 12.56 -14.31 -23.05
C GLU A 254 13.37 -13.14 -22.50
N ALA A 255 14.34 -13.41 -21.60
CA ALA A 255 15.25 -12.38 -21.12
C ALA A 255 16.10 -11.78 -22.26
N ALA A 256 16.47 -12.58 -23.27
CA ALA A 256 17.18 -12.08 -24.45
C ALA A 256 16.31 -11.13 -25.29
N ILE A 257 15.01 -11.43 -25.46
CA ILE A 257 14.06 -10.53 -26.13
C ILE A 257 13.95 -9.21 -25.37
N LEU A 258 13.77 -9.29 -24.04
CA LEU A 258 13.70 -8.11 -23.18
C LEU A 258 14.97 -7.24 -23.28
N ARG A 259 16.16 -7.87 -23.32
CA ARG A 259 17.44 -7.15 -23.49
C ARG A 259 17.48 -6.41 -24.82
N LYS A 260 17.06 -7.04 -25.92
CA LYS A 260 16.99 -6.40 -27.24
C LYS A 260 16.07 -5.16 -27.23
N ILE A 261 14.89 -5.25 -26.58
CA ILE A 261 13.96 -4.12 -26.48
C ILE A 261 14.56 -2.98 -25.65
N HIS A 262 15.20 -3.31 -24.53
CA HIS A 262 15.83 -2.34 -23.65
C HIS A 262 17.04 -1.66 -24.30
N GLU A 263 17.90 -2.42 -24.99
CA GLU A 263 19.03 -1.88 -25.79
C GLU A 263 18.54 -0.99 -26.93
N TRP A 264 17.48 -1.40 -27.63
CA TRP A 264 16.84 -0.56 -28.64
C TRP A 264 16.40 0.78 -28.04
N ALA A 265 15.74 0.78 -26.89
CA ALA A 265 15.30 2.02 -26.24
C ALA A 265 16.46 2.91 -25.80
N LYS A 266 17.55 2.34 -25.27
CA LYS A 266 18.79 3.07 -24.93
C LYS A 266 19.45 3.71 -26.16
N ASN A 267 19.45 3.02 -27.29
CA ASN A 267 20.04 3.54 -28.53
C ASN A 267 19.28 4.74 -29.12
N GLN A 268 18.08 5.05 -28.61
CA GLN A 268 17.29 6.23 -28.99
C GLN A 268 17.54 7.44 -28.06
N GLU A 269 18.42 7.33 -27.06
CA GLU A 269 18.79 8.47 -26.21
C GLU A 269 19.46 9.61 -27.03
N PRO A 270 19.20 10.89 -26.73
CA PRO A 270 18.45 11.42 -25.57
C PRO A 270 16.94 11.59 -25.81
N ILE A 271 16.41 11.11 -26.95
CA ILE A 271 14.98 11.26 -27.28
C ILE A 271 14.13 10.43 -26.34
N THR A 272 14.59 9.24 -25.99
CA THR A 272 13.96 8.36 -24.99
C THR A 272 14.66 8.48 -23.63
N SER A 273 13.95 8.15 -22.57
CA SER A 273 14.50 7.81 -21.26
C SER A 273 13.77 6.60 -20.69
N ILE A 274 14.48 5.84 -19.85
CA ILE A 274 13.94 4.66 -19.19
C ILE A 274 13.62 5.04 -17.74
N GLN A 275 12.34 4.98 -17.38
CA GLN A 275 11.90 5.18 -16.01
C GLN A 275 11.59 3.83 -15.38
N TRP A 276 12.28 3.52 -14.30
CA TRP A 276 12.05 2.30 -13.54
C TRP A 276 10.90 2.47 -12.54
N GLY A 277 10.06 1.44 -12.45
CA GLY A 277 8.96 1.37 -11.49
C GLY A 277 9.46 1.20 -10.05
N THR A 278 8.63 1.63 -9.10
CA THR A 278 8.89 1.52 -7.65
C THR A 278 8.00 0.50 -6.95
N GLY A 279 7.24 -0.31 -7.71
CA GLY A 279 6.25 -1.25 -7.19
C GLY A 279 6.83 -2.63 -6.90
N ASP A 280 6.46 -3.20 -5.74
CA ASP A 280 6.92 -4.52 -5.28
C ASP A 280 6.17 -5.69 -5.96
N VAL A 281 4.93 -5.45 -6.43
CA VAL A 281 4.06 -6.44 -7.11
C VAL A 281 4.14 -6.31 -8.65
N TYR A 282 4.42 -5.11 -9.14
CA TYR A 282 4.48 -4.74 -10.56
C TYR A 282 5.85 -4.12 -10.88
N GLY A 283 6.91 -4.89 -10.66
CA GLY A 283 8.24 -4.48 -11.09
C GLY A 283 8.29 -4.32 -12.60
N GLY A 284 8.93 -3.27 -13.10
CA GLY A 284 8.92 -2.96 -14.52
C GLY A 284 9.65 -1.68 -14.86
N PHE A 285 9.72 -1.39 -16.15
CA PHE A 285 10.19 -0.10 -16.64
C PHE A 285 9.26 0.44 -17.72
N THR A 286 9.22 1.76 -17.82
CA THR A 286 8.47 2.51 -18.81
C THR A 286 9.44 3.26 -19.71
N ILE A 287 9.25 3.14 -21.01
CA ILE A 287 9.99 3.94 -21.99
C ILE A 287 9.24 5.24 -22.21
N ILE A 288 9.93 6.35 -21.95
CA ILE A 288 9.38 7.71 -22.05
C ILE A 288 10.06 8.42 -23.20
N VAL A 289 9.29 9.05 -24.07
CA VAL A 289 9.78 9.95 -25.11
C VAL A 289 9.78 11.37 -24.54
N ASN A 290 10.97 11.96 -24.45
CA ASN A 290 11.17 13.32 -23.98
C ASN A 290 11.18 14.27 -25.17
N GLN A 291 10.31 15.27 -25.13
CA GLN A 291 10.20 16.29 -26.17
C GLN A 291 10.46 17.67 -25.58
N PRO A 292 11.43 18.42 -26.09
CA PRO A 292 11.68 19.79 -25.64
C PRO A 292 10.42 20.65 -25.79
N GLY A 293 9.86 21.13 -24.68
CA GLY A 293 8.70 22.02 -24.68
C GLY A 293 7.33 21.33 -24.83
N LYS A 294 7.27 20.00 -24.83
CA LYS A 294 6.02 19.21 -24.84
C LYS A 294 5.94 18.29 -23.63
N LYS A 295 4.74 17.75 -23.38
CA LYS A 295 4.52 16.73 -22.35
C LYS A 295 5.27 15.45 -22.75
N SER A 296 5.86 14.76 -21.79
CA SER A 296 6.51 13.48 -22.05
C SER A 296 5.46 12.42 -22.45
N LEU A 297 5.80 11.58 -23.43
CA LEU A 297 4.94 10.48 -23.87
C LEU A 297 5.46 9.17 -23.29
N GLU A 298 4.62 8.48 -22.53
CA GLU A 298 4.87 7.09 -22.15
C GLU A 298 4.59 6.19 -23.36
N LEU A 299 5.65 5.66 -23.96
CA LEU A 299 5.57 4.85 -25.17
C LEU A 299 4.98 3.48 -24.84
N PHE A 300 5.64 2.74 -23.97
CA PHE A 300 5.12 1.47 -23.45
C PHE A 300 5.78 1.16 -22.11
N SER A 301 5.14 0.28 -21.35
CA SER A 301 5.69 -0.26 -20.12
C SER A 301 5.89 -1.76 -20.26
N ILE A 302 6.96 -2.28 -19.67
CA ILE A 302 7.16 -3.72 -19.55
C ILE A 302 7.21 -4.07 -18.07
N ASP A 303 6.36 -5.01 -17.67
CA ASP A 303 6.32 -5.52 -16.31
C ASP A 303 7.10 -6.84 -16.15
N ILE A 304 7.29 -7.25 -14.90
CA ILE A 304 7.96 -8.49 -14.51
C ILE A 304 7.17 -9.74 -14.90
N SER A 305 5.93 -9.57 -15.39
CA SER A 305 5.11 -10.66 -15.94
C SER A 305 5.39 -10.92 -17.42
N GLY A 306 6.29 -10.15 -18.04
CA GLY A 306 6.65 -10.31 -19.45
C GLY A 306 5.60 -9.76 -20.40
N ARG A 307 4.83 -8.75 -19.96
CA ARG A 307 3.87 -8.04 -20.81
C ARG A 307 4.39 -6.67 -21.18
N LEU A 308 4.35 -6.37 -22.46
CA LEU A 308 4.48 -5.02 -23.00
C LEU A 308 3.08 -4.42 -23.08
N GLU A 309 2.84 -3.38 -22.30
CA GLU A 309 1.57 -2.67 -22.19
C GLU A 309 1.68 -1.25 -22.74
N ILE A 310 0.61 -0.78 -23.36
CA ILE A 310 0.43 0.62 -23.76
C ILE A 310 -0.88 1.15 -23.18
N TYR A 311 -0.97 2.45 -22.93
CA TYR A 311 -2.18 3.08 -22.38
C TYR A 311 -2.75 4.09 -23.37
N SER A 312 -3.98 3.88 -23.85
CA SER A 312 -4.58 4.69 -24.93
C SER A 312 -4.59 6.19 -24.63
N ASN A 313 -4.84 6.57 -23.37
CA ASN A 313 -4.87 7.96 -22.91
C ASN A 313 -3.51 8.68 -23.00
N LYS A 314 -2.39 7.95 -22.91
CA LYS A 314 -1.05 8.57 -23.02
C LYS A 314 -0.79 9.11 -24.42
N TYR A 315 -1.33 8.42 -25.43
CA TYR A 315 -1.28 8.81 -26.83
C TYR A 315 -2.36 9.84 -27.17
N SER A 316 -3.61 9.58 -26.78
CA SER A 316 -4.77 10.37 -27.22
C SER A 316 -4.75 11.80 -26.69
N CYS A 317 -4.09 12.05 -25.55
CA CYS A 317 -3.96 13.39 -24.98
C CYS A 317 -2.83 14.25 -25.60
N GLN A 318 -2.12 13.77 -26.65
CA GLN A 318 -0.95 14.48 -27.20
C GLN A 318 -0.97 14.57 -28.74
N PRO A 319 -0.55 15.70 -29.33
CA PRO A 319 -0.33 15.78 -30.78
C PRO A 319 0.78 14.81 -31.24
N PRO A 320 0.68 14.21 -32.45
CA PRO A 320 -0.41 14.36 -33.42
C PRO A 320 -1.61 13.43 -33.16
N PHE A 321 -1.54 12.54 -32.18
CA PHE A 321 -2.52 11.47 -31.96
C PHE A 321 -3.80 11.91 -31.26
N ASN A 322 -3.87 13.15 -30.79
CA ASN A 322 -5.13 13.80 -30.38
C ASN A 322 -6.05 14.15 -31.56
N ASN A 323 -5.60 13.95 -32.80
CA ASN A 323 -6.42 14.07 -34.00
C ASN A 323 -6.95 12.71 -34.47
N ASN A 324 -8.24 12.64 -34.81
CA ASN A 324 -8.90 11.40 -35.22
C ASN A 324 -8.24 10.69 -36.42
N ALA A 325 -7.73 11.42 -37.42
CA ALA A 325 -7.08 10.81 -38.59
C ALA A 325 -5.76 10.10 -38.20
N LYS A 326 -4.94 10.77 -37.39
CA LYS A 326 -3.67 10.23 -36.89
C LYS A 326 -3.89 9.13 -35.84
N TRP A 327 -4.96 9.22 -35.05
CA TRP A 327 -5.38 8.17 -34.14
C TRP A 327 -5.73 6.86 -34.87
N LEU A 328 -6.49 6.94 -35.97
CA LEU A 328 -6.83 5.77 -36.76
C LEU A 328 -5.60 5.14 -37.43
N GLU A 329 -4.64 5.96 -37.88
CA GLU A 329 -3.35 5.49 -38.40
C GLU A 329 -2.52 4.76 -37.33
N LEU A 330 -2.38 5.37 -36.14
CA LEU A 330 -1.72 4.77 -34.98
C LEU A 330 -2.37 3.43 -34.61
N ARG A 331 -3.69 3.40 -34.52
CA ARG A 331 -4.47 2.20 -34.21
C ARG A 331 -4.25 1.09 -35.23
N ALA A 332 -4.16 1.40 -36.52
CA ALA A 332 -3.91 0.41 -37.56
C ALA A 332 -2.51 -0.21 -37.42
N LYS A 333 -1.49 0.61 -37.19
CA LYS A 333 -0.11 0.15 -36.98
C LYS A 333 0.04 -0.70 -35.73
N LEU A 334 -0.51 -0.26 -34.59
CA LEU A 334 -0.46 -1.02 -33.35
C LEU A 334 -1.29 -2.32 -33.43
N SER A 335 -2.44 -2.31 -34.11
CA SER A 335 -3.21 -3.53 -34.37
C SER A 335 -2.41 -4.57 -35.17
N SER A 336 -1.53 -4.14 -36.09
CA SER A 336 -0.71 -5.05 -36.90
C SER A 336 0.32 -5.85 -36.09
N ILE A 337 0.66 -5.37 -34.90
CA ILE A 337 1.56 -6.03 -33.94
C ILE A 337 0.80 -6.60 -32.72
N GLY A 338 -0.53 -6.68 -32.79
CA GLY A 338 -1.38 -7.28 -31.75
C GLY A 338 -1.81 -6.33 -30.61
N LEU A 339 -1.52 -5.03 -30.72
CA LEU A 339 -1.93 -4.01 -29.73
C LEU A 339 -3.14 -3.22 -30.22
N ALA A 340 -4.34 -3.70 -29.88
CA ALA A 340 -5.58 -3.12 -30.40
C ALA A 340 -6.10 -1.92 -29.57
N LEU A 341 -5.78 -0.70 -30.01
CA LEU A 341 -6.37 0.54 -29.47
C LEU A 341 -7.87 0.67 -29.78
N PRO A 342 -8.63 1.44 -28.96
CA PRO A 342 -10.05 1.66 -29.17
C PRO A 342 -10.33 2.53 -30.40
N GLY A 343 -11.51 2.37 -30.98
CA GLY A 343 -11.93 3.17 -32.14
C GLY A 343 -12.22 4.63 -31.76
N ASN A 344 -12.76 4.84 -30.56
CA ASN A 344 -12.95 6.17 -29.99
C ASN A 344 -11.69 6.61 -29.22
N LEU A 345 -11.29 7.86 -29.41
CA LEU A 345 -10.11 8.50 -28.84
C LEU A 345 -10.27 8.80 -27.33
N GLU A 346 -11.52 8.93 -26.87
CA GLU A 346 -11.86 9.16 -25.46
C GLU A 346 -11.99 7.85 -24.65
N GLU A 347 -12.05 6.69 -25.31
CA GLU A 347 -12.14 5.40 -24.62
C GLU A 347 -10.78 4.99 -24.06
N PHE A 348 -10.75 4.66 -22.78
CA PHE A 348 -9.56 4.08 -22.16
C PHE A 348 -9.42 2.60 -22.50
N ARG A 349 -8.21 2.19 -22.91
CA ARG A 349 -7.81 0.79 -23.06
C ARG A 349 -6.32 0.64 -22.81
N ALA A 350 -5.97 -0.46 -22.15
CA ALA A 350 -4.58 -0.86 -21.91
C ALA A 350 -4.26 -2.19 -22.62
N PRO A 351 -4.09 -2.22 -23.96
CA PRO A 351 -3.75 -3.46 -24.63
C PRO A 351 -2.31 -3.89 -24.27
N SER A 352 -2.14 -5.21 -24.17
CA SER A 352 -0.87 -5.83 -23.77
C SER A 352 -0.44 -6.91 -24.78
N LEU A 353 0.85 -7.03 -25.01
CA LEU A 353 1.49 -8.08 -25.80
C LEU A 353 2.43 -8.89 -24.89
N ARG A 354 2.41 -10.22 -24.99
CA ARG A 354 3.36 -11.07 -24.23
C ARG A 354 4.68 -11.18 -24.97
N LEU A 355 5.81 -11.02 -24.26
CA LEU A 355 7.14 -11.14 -24.88
C LEU A 355 7.41 -12.54 -25.46
N SER A 356 6.79 -13.57 -24.88
CA SER A 356 6.84 -14.95 -25.39
C SER A 356 6.32 -15.11 -26.82
N THR A 357 5.49 -14.19 -27.32
CA THR A 357 5.00 -14.22 -28.71
C THR A 357 5.97 -13.57 -29.71
N LEU A 358 7.09 -13.00 -29.22
CA LEU A 358 8.09 -12.29 -30.02
C LEU A 358 9.41 -13.07 -30.18
N GLN A 359 9.34 -14.41 -30.10
CA GLN A 359 10.52 -15.27 -30.30
C GLN A 359 11.06 -15.21 -31.74
N ASP A 360 10.22 -14.83 -32.70
CA ASP A 360 10.65 -14.56 -34.08
C ASP A 360 11.28 -13.16 -34.17
N ASP A 361 12.54 -13.11 -34.61
CA ASP A 361 13.29 -11.85 -34.80
C ASP A 361 12.55 -10.89 -35.76
N ALA A 362 11.83 -11.41 -36.75
CA ALA A 362 11.05 -10.57 -37.66
C ALA A 362 9.86 -9.89 -36.95
N ALA A 363 9.18 -10.61 -36.06
CA ALA A 363 8.08 -10.07 -35.27
C ALA A 363 8.58 -9.00 -34.28
N LEU A 364 9.71 -9.27 -33.60
CA LEU A 364 10.33 -8.29 -32.71
C LEU A 364 10.75 -7.02 -33.47
N GLN A 365 11.35 -7.16 -34.65
CA GLN A 365 11.73 -6.04 -35.49
C GLN A 365 10.52 -5.20 -35.90
N GLN A 366 9.41 -5.83 -36.29
CA GLN A 366 8.17 -5.13 -36.64
C GLN A 366 7.60 -4.32 -35.46
N VAL A 367 7.69 -4.84 -34.23
CA VAL A 367 7.30 -4.10 -33.02
C VAL A 367 8.20 -2.88 -32.83
N MET A 368 9.52 -3.03 -32.95
CA MET A 368 10.48 -1.92 -32.78
C MET A 368 10.31 -0.85 -33.87
N GLU A 369 10.09 -1.23 -35.12
CA GLU A 369 9.83 -0.31 -36.23
C GLU A 369 8.53 0.47 -36.03
N THR A 370 7.49 -0.18 -35.49
CA THR A 370 6.22 0.48 -35.16
C THR A 370 6.43 1.56 -34.09
N PHE A 371 7.15 1.25 -33.01
CA PHE A 371 7.44 2.24 -31.97
C PHE A 371 8.42 3.32 -32.42
N HIS A 372 9.36 3.01 -33.31
CA HIS A 372 10.24 4.01 -33.91
C HIS A 372 9.45 5.03 -34.73
N TRP A 373 8.51 4.57 -35.57
CA TRP A 373 7.62 5.46 -36.31
C TRP A 373 6.79 6.36 -35.38
N ILE A 374 6.30 5.84 -34.25
CA ILE A 374 5.60 6.64 -33.24
C ILE A 374 6.51 7.76 -32.72
N ILE A 375 7.77 7.45 -32.38
CA ILE A 375 8.73 8.46 -31.91
C ILE A 375 8.94 9.55 -32.97
N GLU A 376 9.08 9.17 -34.24
CA GLU A 376 9.24 10.12 -35.35
C GLU A 376 8.03 11.04 -35.51
N GLU A 377 6.81 10.50 -35.49
CA GLU A 377 5.57 11.28 -35.66
C GLU A 377 5.38 12.32 -34.56
N VAL A 378 5.67 11.97 -33.31
CA VAL A 378 5.47 12.89 -32.18
C VAL A 378 6.58 13.96 -32.12
N ASN A 379 7.75 13.68 -32.71
CA ASN A 379 8.83 14.66 -32.89
C ASN A 379 8.63 15.59 -34.10
N GLN A 380 7.87 15.16 -35.12
CA GLN A 380 7.60 15.95 -36.33
C GLN A 380 6.36 16.86 -36.21
N GLY A 381 5.31 16.40 -35.51
CA GLY A 381 4.19 17.24 -35.08
C GLY A 381 4.60 18.11 -33.90
#